data_AF-A0A8T3LLY3-F1
#
_entry.id   AF-A0A8T3LLY3-F1
#
_cell.length_a   1.000
_cell.length_b   1.000
_cell.length_c   1.000
_cell.angle_alpha   90.00
_cell.angle_beta   90.00
_cell.angle_gamma   90.00
#
_symmetry.space_group_name_H-M   'P 1'
#
loop_
_entity.id
_entity.type
_entity.pdbx_description
1 polymer ?
#
loop_
_entity_poly.entity_id
_entity_poly.type
_entity_poly.pdbx_seq_one_letter_code
_entity_poly.pdbx_strand_id
1 'polypeptide(L)'
;GQLGLNVVSVSCVGNDHSASIILDGFKKYHVNCDFVQVIPELIANTAIIFIDELGEKTLVYSPGSDHEWDKEKALQAIAQSRYYYT
;
A
#
# COMPACT_ATOMS: atom_id res chain seq x y z
N GLY A 1 6.59 -4.77 9.13
CA GLY A 1 7.38 -5.59 10.06
C GLY A 1 7.62 -4.94 11.43
N GLN A 2 6.76 -4.05 11.94
CA GLN A 2 7.00 -3.39 13.24
C GLN A 2 7.12 -4.37 14.42
N LEU A 3 6.38 -5.48 14.38
CA LEU A 3 6.42 -6.54 15.39
C LEU A 3 7.52 -7.60 15.13
N GLY A 4 8.50 -7.30 14.26
CA GLY A 4 9.63 -8.19 13.96
C GLY A 4 9.34 -9.29 12.93
N LEU A 5 8.14 -9.35 12.36
CA LEU A 5 7.80 -10.28 11.29
C LEU A 5 8.38 -9.81 9.95
N ASN A 6 8.77 -10.77 9.11
CA ASN A 6 9.07 -10.52 7.70
C ASN A 6 7.74 -10.29 6.95
N VAL A 7 7.53 -9.06 6.48
CA VAL A 7 6.27 -8.63 5.85
C VAL A 7 6.57 -8.12 4.46
N VAL A 8 5.80 -8.59 3.48
CA VAL A 8 5.85 -8.16 2.08
C VAL A 8 4.59 -7.34 1.78
N SER A 9 4.72 -6.24 1.02
CA SER A 9 3.58 -5.54 0.42
C SER A 9 3.46 -5.88 -1.05
N VAL A 10 2.26 -6.26 -1.48
CA VAL A 10 1.86 -6.34 -2.89
C VAL A 10 0.88 -5.21 -3.13
N SER A 11 1.32 -4.17 -3.84
CA SER A 11 0.52 -2.96 -4.06
C SER A 11 1.04 -2.16 -5.24
N CYS A 12 0.27 -1.14 -5.66
CA CYS A 12 0.70 -0.17 -6.66
C CYS A 12 0.68 1.23 -6.06
N VAL A 13 1.60 2.07 -6.51
CA VAL A 13 1.68 3.49 -6.16
C VAL A 13 1.92 4.31 -7.42
N GLY A 14 1.55 5.59 -7.38
CA GLY A 14 1.92 6.56 -8.42
C GLY A 14 3.41 6.86 -8.43
N ASN A 15 3.85 7.78 -9.29
CA ASN A 15 5.20 8.34 -9.25
C ASN A 15 5.18 9.79 -8.72
N ASP A 16 4.50 9.99 -7.59
CA ASP A 16 4.29 11.29 -6.98
C ASP A 16 4.83 11.37 -5.54
N HIS A 17 4.61 12.51 -4.89
CA HIS A 17 5.05 12.72 -3.51
C HIS A 17 4.37 11.75 -2.52
N SER A 18 3.10 11.43 -2.75
CA SER A 18 2.33 10.48 -1.93
C SER A 18 2.96 9.09 -1.96
N ALA A 19 3.39 8.63 -3.14
CA ALA A 19 4.10 7.37 -3.31
C ALA A 19 5.41 7.33 -2.50
N SER A 20 6.15 8.45 -2.49
CA SER A 20 7.38 8.56 -1.69
C SER A 20 7.08 8.40 -0.19
N ILE A 21 6.03 9.04 0.32
CA ILE A 21 5.60 8.91 1.72
C ILE A 21 5.25 7.46 2.07
N ILE A 22 4.49 6.78 1.20
CA ILE A 22 4.09 5.37 1.39
C ILE A 22 5.32 4.47 1.43
N LEU A 23 6.20 4.58 0.43
CA LEU A 23 7.39 3.75 0.31
C LEU A 23 8.38 3.99 1.45
N ASP A 24 8.54 5.23 1.90
CA ASP A 24 9.39 5.57 3.05
C ASP A 24 8.80 5.02 4.35
N GLY A 25 7.48 5.07 4.51
CA GLY A 25 6.78 4.41 5.60
C GLY A 25 7.01 2.90 5.62
N PHE A 26 6.86 2.22 4.48
CA PHE A 26 7.14 0.79 4.35
C PHE A 26 8.59 0.45 4.69
N LYS A 27 9.56 1.19 4.16
CA LYS A 27 10.99 1.02 4.49
C LYS A 27 11.26 1.23 5.98
N LYS A 28 10.71 2.29 6.57
CA LYS A 28 10.83 2.60 8.01
C LYS A 28 10.37 1.44 8.89
N TYR A 29 9.33 0.71 8.48
CA TYR A 29 8.78 -0.42 9.23
C TYR A 29 9.23 -1.79 8.70
N HIS A 30 10.33 -1.85 7.95
CA HIS A 30 10.94 -3.06 7.40
C HIS A 30 9.93 -3.94 6.65
N VAL A 31 9.10 -3.31 5.82
CA VAL A 31 8.24 -4.00 4.85
C VAL A 31 9.04 -4.17 3.56
N ASN A 32 9.11 -5.40 3.04
CA ASN A 32 9.69 -5.68 1.73
C ASN A 32 8.77 -5.10 0.65
N CYS A 33 9.35 -4.27 -0.22
CA CYS A 33 8.67 -3.56 -1.31
C CYS A 33 9.00 -4.09 -2.71
N ASP A 34 9.63 -5.26 -2.84
CA ASP A 34 10.04 -5.84 -4.13
C ASP A 34 8.84 -6.08 -5.07
N PHE A 35 7.64 -6.25 -4.48
CA PHE A 35 6.38 -6.46 -5.18
C PHE A 35 5.49 -5.20 -5.22
N VAL A 36 6.03 -4.02 -4.87
CA VAL A 36 5.32 -2.74 -5.05
C VAL A 36 5.62 -2.19 -6.43
N GLN A 37 4.58 -1.94 -7.23
CA GLN A 37 4.70 -1.37 -8.56
C GLN A 37 4.54 0.15 -8.55
N VAL A 38 5.52 0.86 -9.10
CA VAL A 38 5.39 2.29 -9.38
C VAL A 38 4.80 2.45 -10.78
N ILE A 39 3.62 3.06 -10.87
CA ILE A 39 2.91 3.31 -12.13
C ILE A 39 2.94 4.83 -12.38
N PRO A 40 3.72 5.33 -13.35
CA PRO A 40 3.99 6.77 -13.49
C PRO A 40 2.77 7.68 -13.61
N GLU A 41 1.74 7.22 -14.32
CA GLU A 41 0.52 8.01 -14.60
C GLU A 41 -0.65 7.65 -13.67
N LEU A 42 -0.42 6.83 -12.63
CA LEU A 42 -1.46 6.45 -11.69
C LEU A 42 -1.83 7.64 -10.80
N ILE A 43 -3.08 8.10 -10.92
CA ILE A 43 -3.69 8.99 -9.94
C ILE A 43 -4.06 8.16 -8.72
N ALA A 44 -3.38 8.39 -7.60
CA ALA A 44 -3.59 7.63 -6.38
C ALA A 44 -4.99 7.86 -5.78
N ASN A 45 -5.54 6.81 -5.19
CA ASN A 45 -6.73 6.91 -4.35
C ASN A 45 -6.42 7.79 -3.13
N THR A 46 -7.37 8.64 -2.74
CA THR A 46 -7.21 9.50 -1.57
C THR A 46 -8.29 9.19 -0.54
N ALA A 47 -7.87 8.94 0.70
CA ALA A 47 -8.79 8.84 1.84
C ALA A 47 -8.59 10.05 2.76
N ILE A 48 -9.67 10.78 3.02
CA ILE A 48 -9.71 11.85 4.01
C ILE A 48 -10.33 11.26 5.27
N ILE A 49 -9.60 11.30 6.38
CA ILE A 49 -10.03 10.73 7.66
C ILE A 49 -10.33 11.89 8.62
N PHE A 50 -11.60 12.00 9.01
CA PHE A 50 -12.05 12.90 10.07
C PHE A 50 -12.08 12.12 11.39
N ILE A 51 -11.55 12.72 12.44
CA ILE A 51 -11.62 12.22 13.81
C ILE A 51 -12.49 13.18 14.60
N ASP A 52 -13.55 12.69 15.23
CA ASP A 52 -14.37 13.51 16.12
C ASP A 52 -13.80 13.60 17.54
N GLU A 53 -14.47 14.34 18.42
CA GLU A 53 -14.05 14.55 19.80
C GLU A 53 -14.03 13.26 20.64
N LEU A 54 -14.75 12.21 20.22
CA LEU A 54 -14.78 10.90 20.87
C LEU A 54 -13.73 9.93 20.30
N GLY A 55 -13.04 10.33 19.23
CA GLY A 55 -12.06 9.51 18.53
C GLY A 55 -12.66 8.62 17.43
N GLU A 56 -13.93 8.80 17.10
CA GLU A 56 -14.59 8.07 16.01
C GLU A 56 -14.08 8.53 14.65
N LYS A 57 -13.94 7.57 13.74
CA LYS A 57 -13.35 7.79 12.42
C LYS A 57 -14.44 7.85 11.35
N THR A 58 -14.54 8.98 10.66
CA THR A 58 -15.28 9.08 9.39
C THR A 58 -14.29 9.12 8.24
N LEU A 59 -14.39 8.15 7.33
CA LEU A 59 -13.54 8.07 6.15
C LEU A 59 -14.33 8.51 4.91
N VAL A 60 -13.80 9.52 4.22
CA VAL A 60 -14.27 9.92 2.90
C VAL A 60 -13.26 9.42 1.88
N TYR A 61 -13.71 8.51 1.02
CA TYR A 61 -12.88 7.91 -0.01
C TYR A 61 -13.12 8.60 -1.37
N SER A 62 -12.06 9.15 -1.94
CA SER A 62 -12.04 9.67 -3.30
C SER A 62 -11.23 8.72 -4.18
N PRO A 63 -11.89 7.94 -5.05
CA PRO A 63 -11.17 7.06 -5.98
C PRO A 63 -10.32 7.89 -6.95
N GLY A 64 -9.13 7.38 -7.24
CA GLY A 64 -8.24 7.85 -8.29
C GLY A 64 -8.48 7.08 -9.58
N SER A 65 -7.40 6.78 -10.31
CA SER A 65 -7.47 6.00 -11.54
C SER A 65 -7.53 4.50 -11.26
N ASP A 66 -8.31 3.78 -12.06
CA ASP A 66 -8.26 2.31 -12.10
C ASP A 66 -6.91 1.83 -12.61
N HIS A 67 -6.46 0.68 -12.09
CA HIS A 67 -5.29 -0.02 -12.60
C HIS A 67 -5.44 -1.52 -12.37
N GLU A 68 -4.80 -2.29 -13.24
CA GLU A 68 -4.64 -3.73 -13.01
C GLU A 68 -3.41 -3.98 -12.13
N TRP A 69 -3.54 -4.92 -11.21
CA TRP A 69 -2.44 -5.40 -10.39
C TRP A 69 -1.61 -6.44 -11.16
N ASP A 70 -0.30 -6.44 -10.93
CA ASP A 70 0.60 -7.43 -11.52
C ASP A 70 0.34 -8.81 -10.90
N LYS A 71 -0.39 -9.63 -11.66
CA LYS A 71 -0.79 -10.97 -11.24
C LYS A 71 0.39 -11.91 -11.02
N GLU A 72 1.45 -11.77 -11.79
CA GLU A 72 2.62 -12.64 -11.65
C GLU A 72 3.36 -12.31 -10.36
N LYS A 73 3.60 -11.02 -10.09
CA LYS A 73 4.21 -10.56 -8.84
C LYS A 73 3.40 -10.98 -7.61
N ALA A 74 2.09 -10.87 -7.67
CA ALA A 74 1.22 -11.31 -6.59
C ALA A 74 1.33 -12.82 -6.33
N LEU A 75 1.28 -13.66 -7.38
CA LEU A 75 1.46 -15.11 -7.25
C LEU A 75 2.84 -15.47 -6.70
N GLN A 76 3.88 -14.79 -7.17
CA GLN A 76 5.23 -14.94 -6.65
C GLN A 76 5.27 -14.59 -5.16
N ALA A 77 4.74 -13.44 -4.74
CA ALA A 77 4.73 -13.02 -3.33
C ALA A 77 3.95 -13.99 -2.42
N ILE A 78 2.80 -14.49 -2.89
CA ILE A 78 2.00 -15.47 -2.15
C ILE A 78 2.77 -16.79 -1.97
N ALA A 79 3.47 -17.28 -3.00
CA ALA A 79 4.21 -18.53 -2.94
C ALA A 79 5.34 -18.54 -1.88
N GLN A 80 5.88 -17.38 -1.54
CA GLN A 80 6.94 -17.19 -0.52
C GLN A 80 6.38 -16.79 0.85
N SER A 81 5.07 -16.64 0.97
CA SER A 81 4.40 -16.19 2.19
C SER A 81 3.67 -17.33 2.87
N ARG A 82 3.85 -17.45 4.19
CA ARG A 82 3.12 -18.45 5.01
C ARG A 82 1.64 -18.08 5.19
N TYR A 83 1.35 -16.78 5.21
CA TYR A 83 0.02 -16.22 5.36
C TYR A 83 -0.11 -15.03 4.40
N TYR A 84 -1.30 -14.82 3.85
CA TYR A 84 -1.64 -13.63 3.08
C TYR A 84 -2.96 -13.06 3.59
N TYR A 85 -3.12 -11.75 3.45
CA TYR A 85 -4.35 -11.02 3.73
C TYR A 85 -4.55 -9.95 2.66
N THR A 86 -5.79 -9.57 2.41
CA THR A 86 -6.21 -8.56 1.42
C THR A 86 -7.07 -7.52 2.10
#